data_AF-A0A922S8Y1-F1
#
_entry.id   AF-A0A922S8Y1-F1
#
_cell.length_a   1.000
_cell.length_b   1.000
_cell.length_c   1.000
_cell.angle_alpha   90.00
_cell.angle_beta   90.00
_cell.angle_gamma   90.00
#
_symmetry.space_group_name_H-M   'P 1'
#
loop_
_entity.id
_entity.type
_entity.pdbx_description
1 polymer ?
#
loop_
_entity_poly.entity_id
_entity_poly.type
_entity_poly.pdbx_seq_one_letter_code
_entity_poly.pdbx_strand_id
1 'polypeptide(L)'
;MSPYEGGVRVVGLLWSANLNSTSHYWDGYMHITDWLPTLLSAAGVEPPKDVDGVDQWESINTNSASQRKELFEIDDYTGYASVTYGDYKMIIGEPIQSYSGYLGGDLRGIIGSPPSYVDAIADSTVFGVLHSIGRTVDTNDFSLRNRTVIKCDVSSNSICYPSNDTVCLFNIIEDPCETTDLSATYPDLVASMLALLDVEMSKRIPRVLPVVIDPLSAPRLHNYTWDTWIN
;
A
#
# COMPACT_ATOMS: atom_id res chain seq x y z
N MET A 1 -2.47 -12.56 4.49
CA MET A 1 -1.82 -11.23 4.60
C MET A 1 -2.69 -10.34 5.50
N SER A 2 -2.34 -9.08 5.75
CA SER A 2 -3.06 -8.19 6.66
C SER A 2 -3.71 -7.03 5.90
N PRO A 3 -5.02 -6.74 6.08
CA PRO A 3 -5.70 -5.62 5.40
C PRO A 3 -5.40 -4.24 6.00
N TYR A 4 -4.77 -4.16 7.17
CA TYR A 4 -4.49 -2.92 7.89
C TYR A 4 -3.39 -2.09 7.18
N GLU A 5 -3.31 -0.80 7.43
CA GLU A 5 -2.39 0.15 6.77
C GLU A 5 -0.93 -0.35 6.82
N GLY A 6 -0.51 -0.96 7.93
CA GLY A 6 0.84 -1.52 8.04
C GLY A 6 1.15 -2.68 7.07
N GLY A 7 0.13 -3.32 6.50
CA GLY A 7 0.25 -4.38 5.50
C GLY A 7 0.07 -3.91 4.05
N VAL A 8 -0.69 -2.83 3.82
CA VAL A 8 -1.10 -2.40 2.46
C VAL A 8 -0.57 -1.02 2.06
N ARG A 9 -0.36 -0.09 3.01
CA ARG A 9 0.21 1.23 2.74
C ARG A 9 1.72 1.13 2.69
N VAL A 10 2.28 1.32 1.50
CA VAL A 10 3.70 1.20 1.23
C VAL A 10 4.34 2.55 0.89
N VAL A 11 5.66 2.62 1.04
CA VAL A 11 6.44 3.79 0.61
C VAL A 11 6.51 3.83 -0.91
N GLY A 12 6.07 4.94 -1.51
CA GLY A 12 6.20 5.23 -2.94
C GLY A 12 7.14 6.40 -3.20
N LEU A 13 7.95 6.28 -4.25
CA LEU A 13 8.80 7.36 -4.75
C LEU A 13 8.81 7.31 -6.28
N LEU A 14 8.58 8.45 -6.93
CA LEU A 14 8.76 8.60 -8.36
C LEU A 14 9.82 9.67 -8.63
N TRP A 15 10.74 9.34 -9.53
CA TRP A 15 11.75 10.28 -10.01
C TRP A 15 11.82 10.21 -11.52
N SER A 16 11.79 11.36 -12.18
CA SER A 16 12.06 11.50 -13.61
C SER A 16 12.51 12.93 -13.90
N ALA A 17 13.43 13.07 -14.86
CA ALA A 17 13.86 14.37 -15.36
C ALA A 17 12.73 15.12 -16.11
N ASN A 18 11.66 14.40 -16.50
CA ASN A 18 10.53 14.96 -17.24
C ASN A 18 9.36 15.39 -16.34
N LEU A 19 9.51 15.32 -15.00
CA LEU A 19 8.48 15.82 -14.10
C LEU A 19 8.48 17.36 -14.10
N ASN A 20 7.31 17.95 -14.37
CA ASN A 20 7.16 19.42 -14.41
C ASN A 20 7.28 20.05 -13.02
N SER A 21 6.81 19.36 -11.98
CA SER A 21 6.94 19.76 -10.58
C SER A 21 7.90 18.83 -9.87
N THR A 22 9.15 19.25 -9.71
CA THR A 22 10.14 18.53 -8.91
C THR A 22 9.96 18.81 -7.42
N SER A 23 10.35 17.87 -6.57
CA SER A 23 10.42 18.05 -5.11
C SER A 23 9.09 18.40 -4.44
N HIS A 24 8.02 17.68 -4.77
CA HIS A 24 6.73 17.82 -4.10
C HIS A 24 6.29 16.51 -3.43
N TYR A 25 5.36 16.63 -2.49
CA TYR A 25 4.65 15.52 -1.88
C TYR A 25 3.23 15.48 -2.45
N TRP A 26 2.90 14.35 -3.07
CA TRP A 26 1.57 14.06 -3.61
C TRP A 26 0.88 13.04 -2.70
N ASP A 27 -0.29 13.39 -2.16
CA ASP A 27 -1.09 12.59 -1.23
C ASP A 27 -2.29 11.90 -1.89
N GLY A 28 -2.30 11.82 -3.22
CA GLY A 28 -3.33 11.08 -3.94
C GLY A 28 -3.23 9.57 -3.70
N TYR A 29 -4.38 8.89 -3.63
CA TYR A 29 -4.43 7.43 -3.64
C TYR A 29 -3.84 6.88 -4.92
N MET A 30 -2.97 5.88 -4.77
CA MET A 30 -2.41 5.11 -5.88
C MET A 30 -2.33 3.64 -5.47
N HIS A 31 -2.73 2.76 -6.38
CA HIS A 31 -2.63 1.33 -6.23
C HIS A 31 -1.49 0.77 -7.09
N ILE A 32 -0.99 -0.43 -6.79
CA ILE A 32 0.03 -1.08 -7.61
C ILE A 32 -0.43 -1.31 -9.06
N THR A 33 -1.74 -1.51 -9.27
CA THR A 33 -2.33 -1.67 -10.61
C THR A 33 -2.29 -0.40 -11.44
N ASP A 34 -2.16 0.78 -10.81
CA ASP A 34 -2.11 2.08 -11.50
C ASP A 34 -0.82 2.30 -12.27
N TRP A 35 0.26 1.56 -11.93
CA TRP A 35 1.56 1.74 -12.60
C TRP A 35 1.50 1.47 -14.10
N LEU A 36 0.80 0.41 -14.53
CA LEU A 36 0.73 0.07 -15.95
C LEU A 36 0.15 1.23 -16.79
N PRO A 37 -1.08 1.72 -16.54
CA PRO A 37 -1.62 2.83 -17.33
C PRO A 37 -0.85 4.14 -17.11
N THR A 38 -0.38 4.40 -15.88
CA THR A 38 0.38 5.64 -15.56
C THR A 38 1.70 5.71 -16.33
N LEU A 39 2.46 4.62 -16.40
CA LEU A 39 3.74 4.59 -17.12
C LEU A 39 3.56 4.65 -18.64
N LEU A 40 2.49 4.04 -19.17
CA LEU A 40 2.16 4.14 -20.60
C LEU A 40 1.80 5.59 -20.98
N SER A 41 0.97 6.24 -20.18
CA SER A 41 0.63 7.66 -20.33
C SER A 41 1.88 8.55 -20.28
N ALA A 42 2.77 8.30 -19.31
CA ALA A 42 4.06 8.99 -19.21
C ALA A 42 4.96 8.80 -20.44
N ALA A 43 4.87 7.66 -21.11
CA ALA A 43 5.58 7.36 -22.34
C ALA A 43 4.88 7.88 -23.61
N GLY A 44 3.70 8.52 -23.48
CA GLY A 44 2.90 8.99 -24.61
C GLY A 44 2.19 7.86 -25.37
N VAL A 45 1.93 6.73 -24.71
CA VAL A 45 1.25 5.56 -25.26
C VAL A 45 -0.16 5.45 -24.66
N GLU A 46 -1.16 5.17 -25.48
CA GLU A 46 -2.54 4.99 -25.00
C GLU A 46 -2.63 3.75 -24.09
N PRO A 47 -3.11 3.89 -22.84
CA PRO A 47 -3.22 2.77 -21.91
C PRO A 47 -4.38 1.83 -22.28
N PRO A 48 -4.31 0.55 -21.89
CA PRO A 48 -5.42 -0.38 -22.07
C PRO A 48 -6.64 0.06 -21.26
N LYS A 49 -7.84 -0.22 -21.78
CA LYS A 49 -9.12 0.18 -21.15
C LYS A 49 -9.72 -0.90 -20.24
N ASP A 50 -9.27 -2.15 -20.40
CA ASP A 50 -9.79 -3.32 -19.69
C ASP A 50 -8.80 -3.76 -18.62
N VAL A 51 -8.47 -2.84 -17.71
CA VAL A 51 -7.57 -3.07 -16.57
C VAL A 51 -8.11 -2.29 -15.36
N ASP A 52 -7.83 -2.78 -14.15
CA ASP A 52 -8.27 -2.13 -12.91
C ASP A 52 -7.43 -0.89 -12.53
N GLY A 53 -6.31 -0.68 -13.23
CA GLY A 53 -5.44 0.46 -13.04
C GLY A 53 -6.07 1.76 -13.55
N VAL A 54 -5.81 2.84 -12.84
CA VAL A 54 -6.20 4.20 -13.21
C VAL A 54 -4.93 5.00 -13.53
N ASP A 55 -4.93 5.71 -14.64
CA ASP A 55 -3.82 6.62 -14.99
C ASP A 55 -3.74 7.79 -14.00
N GLN A 56 -2.59 7.97 -13.36
CA GLN A 56 -2.29 9.03 -12.41
C GLN A 56 -1.27 10.05 -12.95
N TRP A 57 -0.80 9.93 -14.18
CA TRP A 57 0.35 10.69 -14.69
C TRP A 57 0.11 12.21 -14.66
N GLU A 58 -1.08 12.66 -15.08
CA GLU A 58 -1.46 14.07 -15.00
C GLU A 58 -1.57 14.53 -13.54
N SER A 59 -2.20 13.74 -12.67
CA SER A 59 -2.37 14.06 -11.25
C SER A 59 -1.03 14.23 -10.54
N ILE A 60 -0.07 13.35 -10.80
CA ILE A 60 1.28 13.42 -10.25
C ILE A 60 2.03 14.65 -10.80
N ASN A 61 1.95 14.95 -12.10
CA ASN A 61 2.68 16.08 -12.68
C ASN A 61 2.14 17.45 -12.28
N THR A 62 0.82 17.53 -12.06
CA THR A 62 0.12 18.78 -11.73
C THR A 62 -0.12 18.93 -10.24
N ASN A 63 0.27 17.93 -9.44
CA ASN A 63 -0.04 17.82 -8.02
C ASN A 63 -1.54 18.00 -7.73
N SER A 64 -2.39 17.44 -8.60
CA SER A 64 -3.85 17.46 -8.46
C SER A 64 -4.37 16.17 -7.84
N ALA A 65 -5.66 16.15 -7.49
CA ALA A 65 -6.27 15.00 -6.82
C ALA A 65 -6.14 13.71 -7.64
N SER A 66 -6.06 12.57 -6.95
CA SER A 66 -6.08 11.26 -7.60
C SER A 66 -7.37 11.04 -8.39
N GLN A 67 -7.22 10.42 -9.56
CA GLN A 67 -8.35 9.96 -10.36
C GLN A 67 -9.00 8.72 -9.75
N ARG A 68 -8.28 7.99 -8.90
CA ARG A 68 -8.78 6.82 -8.19
C ARG A 68 -9.71 7.24 -7.04
N LYS A 69 -10.86 6.57 -6.96
CA LYS A 69 -11.89 6.83 -5.93
C LYS A 69 -12.00 5.72 -4.90
N GLU A 70 -11.63 4.51 -5.31
CA GLU A 70 -11.77 3.30 -4.50
C GLU A 70 -10.55 2.39 -4.65
N LEU A 71 -10.27 1.65 -3.58
CA LEU A 71 -9.25 0.62 -3.50
C LEU A 71 -9.87 -0.61 -2.84
N PHE A 72 -9.54 -1.79 -3.33
CA PHE A 72 -10.07 -3.06 -2.81
C PHE A 72 -8.93 -4.04 -2.55
N GLU A 73 -9.02 -4.74 -1.43
CA GLU A 73 -8.19 -5.90 -1.14
C GLU A 73 -9.10 -7.07 -0.78
N ILE A 74 -9.06 -8.14 -1.56
CA ILE A 74 -9.96 -9.29 -1.38
C ILE A 74 -9.10 -10.56 -1.26
N ASP A 75 -9.10 -11.17 -0.09
CA ASP A 75 -8.45 -12.47 0.13
C ASP A 75 -9.52 -13.56 0.32
N ASP A 76 -9.90 -14.18 -0.79
CA ASP A 76 -10.87 -15.27 -0.83
C ASP A 76 -10.35 -16.60 -0.27
N TYR A 77 -9.08 -16.68 0.17
CA TYR A 77 -8.54 -17.86 0.87
C TYR A 77 -8.62 -17.73 2.38
N THR A 78 -8.20 -16.58 2.93
CA THR A 78 -8.29 -16.34 4.38
C THR A 78 -9.66 -15.81 4.80
N GLY A 79 -10.43 -15.26 3.87
CA GLY A 79 -11.82 -14.88 4.08
C GLY A 79 -12.01 -13.46 4.61
N TYR A 80 -11.12 -12.52 4.26
CA TYR A 80 -11.32 -11.10 4.57
C TYR A 80 -11.38 -10.27 3.29
N ALA A 81 -11.96 -9.07 3.40
CA ALA A 81 -11.84 -8.04 2.38
C ALA A 81 -11.75 -6.65 3.02
N SER A 82 -11.16 -5.70 2.30
CA SER A 82 -11.21 -4.29 2.64
C SER A 82 -11.53 -3.42 1.44
N VAL A 83 -12.15 -2.28 1.71
CA VAL A 83 -12.44 -1.23 0.74
C VAL A 83 -12.06 0.12 1.33
N THR A 84 -11.31 0.91 0.58
CA THR A 84 -11.07 2.32 0.89
C THR A 84 -11.87 3.18 -0.06
N TYR A 85 -12.65 4.11 0.48
CA TYR A 85 -13.46 5.07 -0.28
C TYR A 85 -13.42 6.43 0.40
N GLY A 86 -12.90 7.43 -0.31
CA GLY A 86 -12.60 8.74 0.29
C GLY A 86 -11.62 8.57 1.46
N ASP A 87 -11.92 9.20 2.59
CA ASP A 87 -11.06 9.18 3.78
C ASP A 87 -11.25 7.91 4.62
N TYR A 88 -12.19 7.04 4.23
CA TYR A 88 -12.61 5.90 5.05
C TYR A 88 -12.14 4.57 4.48
N LYS A 89 -11.84 3.65 5.39
CA LYS A 89 -11.49 2.27 5.08
C LYS A 89 -12.35 1.33 5.90
N MET A 90 -12.98 0.38 5.24
CA MET A 90 -13.77 -0.68 5.85
C MET A 90 -13.07 -2.01 5.69
N ILE A 91 -13.10 -2.85 6.72
CA ILE A 91 -12.57 -4.21 6.73
C ILE A 91 -13.69 -5.16 7.20
N ILE A 92 -13.86 -6.28 6.50
CA ILE A 92 -14.83 -7.33 6.81
C ILE A 92 -14.18 -8.71 6.80
N GLY A 93 -14.88 -9.70 7.36
CA GLY A 93 -14.44 -11.10 7.38
C GLY A 93 -13.41 -11.37 8.48
N GLU A 94 -12.56 -12.37 8.30
CA GLU A 94 -11.68 -12.89 9.36
C GLU A 94 -10.19 -12.70 9.02
N PRO A 95 -9.62 -11.49 9.20
CA PRO A 95 -8.19 -11.29 8.97
C PRO A 95 -7.35 -12.09 9.97
N ILE A 96 -6.23 -12.65 9.50
CA ILE A 96 -5.33 -13.45 10.35
C ILE A 96 -4.69 -12.55 11.41
N GLN A 97 -5.17 -12.66 12.65
CA GLN A 97 -4.75 -11.79 13.75
C GLN A 97 -3.23 -11.81 14.02
N SER A 98 -2.56 -12.96 13.82
CA SER A 98 -1.11 -13.08 14.02
C SER A 98 -0.27 -12.21 13.06
N TYR A 99 -0.86 -11.77 11.94
CA TYR A 99 -0.23 -10.87 10.98
C TYR A 99 -0.76 -9.44 11.04
N SER A 100 -1.77 -9.20 11.89
CA SER A 100 -2.54 -7.96 11.93
C SER A 100 -2.37 -7.18 13.23
N GLY A 101 -1.41 -7.57 14.08
CA GLY A 101 -1.05 -6.84 15.28
C GLY A 101 -0.18 -5.61 14.99
N TYR A 102 -0.15 -4.66 15.94
CA TYR A 102 0.75 -3.52 15.88
C TYR A 102 2.18 -3.92 16.28
N LEU A 103 3.12 -3.81 15.34
CA LEU A 103 4.53 -4.17 15.54
C LEU A 103 5.46 -2.96 15.76
N GLY A 104 4.92 -1.75 15.86
CA GLY A 104 5.70 -0.52 15.98
C GLY A 104 6.20 -0.19 17.39
N GLY A 105 5.86 -1.00 18.40
CA GLY A 105 6.30 -0.85 19.79
C GLY A 105 7.74 -1.33 20.06
N ASP A 106 7.93 -2.05 21.17
CA ASP A 106 9.24 -2.41 21.76
C ASP A 106 10.18 -3.26 20.86
N LEU A 107 9.71 -3.76 19.72
CA LEU A 107 10.55 -4.44 18.73
C LEU A 107 11.60 -3.51 18.09
N ARG A 108 11.47 -2.19 18.24
CA ARG A 108 12.54 -1.22 17.91
C ARG A 108 13.70 -1.22 18.91
N GLY A 109 13.54 -1.79 20.11
CA GLY A 109 14.58 -1.84 21.14
C GLY A 109 15.84 -2.61 20.73
N ILE A 110 15.72 -3.54 19.76
CA ILE A 110 16.87 -4.29 19.21
C ILE A 110 17.70 -3.43 18.24
N ILE A 111 17.06 -2.48 17.55
CA ILE A 111 17.67 -1.67 16.48
C ILE A 111 18.33 -0.40 17.06
N GLY A 112 18.04 -0.08 18.32
CA GLY A 112 18.48 1.15 18.96
C GLY A 112 17.73 2.37 18.44
N SER A 113 18.14 3.56 18.88
CA SER A 113 17.64 4.81 18.30
C SER A 113 18.15 4.94 16.86
N PRO A 114 17.29 5.13 15.86
CA PRO A 114 17.75 5.40 14.51
C PRO A 114 18.62 6.66 14.49
N PRO A 115 19.65 6.72 13.64
CA PRO A 115 20.44 7.93 13.48
C PRO A 115 19.56 9.09 13.03
N SER A 116 20.00 10.32 13.31
CA SER A 116 19.39 11.52 12.73
C SER A 116 19.30 11.36 11.21
N TYR A 117 18.14 11.69 10.63
CA TYR A 117 17.96 11.58 9.19
C TYR A 117 18.97 12.42 8.43
N VAL A 118 19.29 13.62 8.94
CA VAL A 118 20.30 14.51 8.34
C VAL A 118 21.68 13.87 8.38
N ASP A 119 22.06 13.30 9.52
CA ASP A 119 23.38 12.68 9.71
C ASP A 119 23.50 11.44 8.83
N ALA A 120 22.45 10.61 8.75
CA ALA A 120 22.40 9.44 7.90
C ALA A 120 22.57 9.77 6.40
N ILE A 121 22.02 10.90 5.94
CA ILE A 121 22.22 11.38 4.57
C ILE A 121 23.64 11.91 4.40
N ALA A 122 24.14 12.74 5.33
CA ALA A 122 25.46 13.34 5.26
C ALA A 122 26.58 12.28 5.26
N ASP A 123 26.40 11.19 6.01
CA ASP A 123 27.33 10.07 6.11
C ASP A 123 27.20 9.07 4.93
N SER A 124 26.20 9.25 4.06
CA SER A 124 25.95 8.33 2.96
C SER A 124 27.01 8.46 1.85
N THR A 125 27.34 7.34 1.20
CA THR A 125 28.22 7.33 0.02
C THR A 125 27.71 8.23 -1.09
N VAL A 126 26.38 8.31 -1.27
CA VAL A 126 25.74 9.13 -2.29
C VAL A 126 26.01 10.61 -2.05
N PHE A 127 25.89 11.08 -0.81
CA PHE A 127 26.18 12.47 -0.46
C PHE A 127 27.64 12.84 -0.77
N GLY A 128 28.58 11.96 -0.43
CA GLY A 128 30.00 12.15 -0.76
C GLY A 128 30.26 12.26 -2.26
N VAL A 129 29.62 11.40 -3.07
CA VAL A 129 29.73 11.46 -4.55
C VAL A 129 29.13 12.74 -5.09
N LEU A 130 27.92 13.12 -4.68
CA LEU A 130 27.26 14.36 -5.11
C LEU A 130 28.12 15.58 -4.80
N HIS A 131 28.66 15.65 -3.59
CA HIS A 131 29.55 16.74 -3.18
C HIS A 131 30.81 16.79 -4.06
N SER A 132 31.43 15.63 -4.38
CA SER A 132 32.63 15.55 -5.23
C SER A 132 32.42 16.07 -6.65
N ILE A 133 31.19 15.97 -7.18
CA ILE A 133 30.82 16.48 -8.51
C ILE A 133 30.20 17.89 -8.45
N GLY A 134 30.32 18.58 -7.31
CA GLY A 134 29.83 19.95 -7.13
C GLY A 134 28.30 20.07 -7.03
N ARG A 135 27.59 18.97 -6.71
CA ARG A 135 26.15 19.00 -6.43
C ARG A 135 25.91 19.16 -4.94
N THR A 136 25.14 20.18 -4.58
CA THR A 136 24.74 20.46 -3.21
C THR A 136 23.38 19.85 -2.91
N VAL A 137 23.22 19.25 -1.72
CA VAL A 137 21.93 18.79 -1.20
C VAL A 137 21.37 19.88 -0.29
N ASP A 138 20.19 20.39 -0.59
CA ASP A 138 19.50 21.34 0.29
C ASP A 138 18.81 20.57 1.42
N THR A 139 19.16 20.88 2.66
CA THR A 139 18.56 20.25 3.84
C THR A 139 17.12 20.70 4.07
N ASN A 140 16.68 21.82 3.46
CA ASN A 140 15.28 22.25 3.49
C ASN A 140 14.35 21.27 2.77
N ASP A 141 14.86 20.55 1.77
CA ASP A 141 14.09 19.51 1.05
C ASP A 141 13.72 18.34 1.97
N PHE A 142 14.45 18.14 3.08
CA PHE A 142 14.13 17.11 4.06
C PHE A 142 12.84 17.39 4.83
N SER A 143 12.31 18.61 4.78
CA SER A 143 11.05 18.97 5.41
C SER A 143 9.85 18.18 4.86
N LEU A 144 9.90 17.73 3.60
CA LEU A 144 8.87 16.86 3.01
C LEU A 144 8.72 15.55 3.77
N ARG A 145 9.82 15.02 4.32
CA ARG A 145 9.79 13.78 5.11
C ARG A 145 8.89 13.92 6.34
N ASN A 146 8.83 15.10 6.96
CA ASN A 146 7.98 15.29 8.14
C ASN A 146 6.49 15.13 7.80
N ARG A 147 6.09 15.36 6.55
CA ARG A 147 4.71 15.15 6.08
C ARG A 147 4.38 13.67 5.88
N THR A 148 5.39 12.81 5.68
CA THR A 148 5.20 11.37 5.43
C THR A 148 5.34 10.51 6.69
N VAL A 149 5.76 11.11 7.81
CA VAL A 149 5.99 10.37 9.06
C VAL A 149 4.66 10.16 9.79
N ILE A 150 4.27 8.89 9.90
CA ILE A 150 3.15 8.47 10.75
C ILE A 150 3.71 8.01 12.09
N LYS A 151 3.13 8.52 13.19
CA LYS A 151 3.47 8.12 14.55
C LYS A 151 2.24 7.47 15.18
N CYS A 152 2.33 6.17 15.38
CA CYS A 152 1.31 5.39 16.05
C CYS A 152 1.77 5.08 17.47
N ASP A 153 0.94 5.41 18.46
CA ASP A 153 1.13 5.02 19.85
C ASP A 153 -0.02 4.10 20.25
N VAL A 154 0.06 2.86 19.78
CA VAL A 154 -1.07 1.92 19.81
C VAL A 154 -0.79 0.85 20.85
N SER A 155 -1.69 0.74 21.83
CA SER A 155 -1.74 -0.42 22.72
C SER A 155 -2.35 -1.61 21.96
N SER A 156 -1.78 -2.80 22.07
CA SER A 156 -2.26 -4.00 21.35
C SER A 156 -3.74 -4.35 21.57
N ASN A 157 -4.36 -3.82 22.63
CA ASN A 157 -5.74 -4.12 23.03
C ASN A 157 -6.80 -3.29 22.30
N SER A 158 -6.42 -2.33 21.44
CA SER A 158 -7.36 -1.42 20.76
C SER A 158 -7.58 -1.71 19.28
N ILE A 159 -7.05 -2.82 18.75
CA ILE A 159 -7.20 -3.16 17.32
C ILE A 159 -8.57 -3.81 17.11
N CYS A 160 -9.38 -3.23 16.22
CA CYS A 160 -10.64 -3.83 15.81
C CYS A 160 -10.36 -4.98 14.85
N TYR A 161 -10.80 -6.19 15.19
CA TYR A 161 -10.77 -7.37 14.31
C TYR A 161 -12.21 -7.74 13.96
N PRO A 162 -12.64 -7.62 12.68
CA PRO A 162 -13.96 -8.04 12.29
C PRO A 162 -14.08 -9.57 12.37
N SER A 163 -15.32 -10.05 12.43
CA SER A 163 -15.72 -11.44 12.21
C SER A 163 -16.73 -11.47 11.06
N ASN A 164 -17.28 -12.64 10.73
CA ASN A 164 -18.23 -12.76 9.60
C ASN A 164 -19.46 -11.82 9.70
N ASP A 165 -19.87 -11.45 10.90
CA ASP A 165 -21.05 -10.61 11.15
C ASP A 165 -20.72 -9.19 11.61
N THR A 166 -19.43 -8.83 11.67
CA THR A 166 -18.99 -7.50 12.11
C THR A 166 -18.08 -6.85 11.08
N VAL A 167 -17.98 -5.53 11.15
CA VAL A 167 -17.14 -4.73 10.28
C VAL A 167 -16.29 -3.80 11.14
N CYS A 168 -15.12 -3.44 10.66
CA CYS A 168 -14.34 -2.34 11.22
C CYS A 168 -14.32 -1.20 10.19
N LEU A 169 -14.60 0.03 10.63
CA LEU A 169 -14.56 1.23 9.80
C LEU A 169 -13.63 2.25 10.42
N PHE A 170 -12.69 2.78 9.65
CA PHE A 170 -11.71 3.76 10.11
C PHE A 170 -11.70 4.98 9.19
N ASN A 171 -11.44 6.17 9.73
CA ASN A 171 -11.02 7.32 8.94
C ASN A 171 -9.49 7.31 8.86
N ILE A 172 -8.92 6.90 7.73
CA ILE A 172 -7.46 6.70 7.59
C ILE A 172 -6.68 8.00 7.37
N ILE A 173 -7.36 9.12 7.21
CA ILE A 173 -6.75 10.45 7.15
C ILE A 173 -6.59 11.02 8.56
N GLU A 174 -7.64 10.94 9.38
CA GLU A 174 -7.62 11.41 10.78
C GLU A 174 -6.96 10.40 11.73
N ASP A 175 -7.16 9.11 11.48
CA ASP A 175 -6.64 7.98 12.25
C ASP A 175 -5.89 7.00 11.32
N PRO A 176 -4.70 7.37 10.82
CA PRO A 176 -3.88 6.51 9.96
C PRO A 176 -3.36 5.24 10.68
N CYS A 177 -3.58 5.15 11.99
CA CYS A 177 -3.16 4.03 12.83
C CYS A 177 -4.30 3.03 13.09
N GLU A 178 -5.51 3.28 12.55
CA GLU A 178 -6.67 2.39 12.62
C GLU A 178 -7.00 1.96 14.06
N THR A 179 -7.05 2.94 14.96
CA THR A 179 -7.22 2.73 16.41
C THR A 179 -8.68 2.86 16.86
N THR A 180 -9.51 3.58 16.12
CA THR A 180 -10.90 3.87 16.50
C THR A 180 -11.86 3.32 15.45
N ASP A 181 -12.62 2.30 15.83
CA ASP A 181 -13.71 1.81 14.99
C ASP A 181 -14.90 2.78 15.01
N LEU A 182 -15.35 3.17 13.82
CA LEU A 182 -16.43 4.10 13.56
C LEU A 182 -17.66 3.41 12.96
N SER A 183 -17.66 2.08 12.86
CA SER A 183 -18.73 1.29 12.22
C SER A 183 -20.11 1.57 12.81
N ALA A 184 -20.21 1.62 14.14
CA ALA A 184 -21.45 1.93 14.85
C ALA A 184 -21.88 3.41 14.72
N THR A 185 -20.93 4.30 14.45
CA THR A 185 -21.18 5.74 14.31
C THR A 185 -21.73 6.10 12.93
N TYR A 186 -21.28 5.39 11.88
CA TYR A 186 -21.66 5.66 10.49
C TYR A 186 -22.26 4.43 9.77
N PRO A 187 -23.42 3.93 10.22
CA PRO A 187 -24.04 2.73 9.64
C PRO A 187 -24.43 2.90 8.16
N ASP A 188 -24.85 4.11 7.75
CA ASP A 188 -25.19 4.39 6.35
C ASP A 188 -23.96 4.33 5.43
N LEU A 189 -22.80 4.80 5.92
CA LEU A 189 -21.53 4.71 5.20
C LEU A 189 -21.10 3.25 5.07
N VAL A 190 -21.16 2.47 6.16
CA VAL A 190 -20.92 1.02 6.13
C VAL A 190 -21.80 0.35 5.07
N ALA A 191 -23.10 0.62 5.05
CA ALA A 191 -24.02 0.04 4.07
C ALA A 191 -23.62 0.38 2.63
N SER A 192 -23.23 1.63 2.37
CA SER A 192 -22.77 2.03 1.02
C SER A 192 -21.45 1.36 0.62
N MET A 193 -20.49 1.23 1.53
CA MET A 193 -19.20 0.60 1.25
C MET A 193 -19.33 -0.91 1.08
N LEU A 194 -20.27 -1.55 1.80
CA LEU A 194 -20.64 -2.95 1.58
C LEU A 194 -21.21 -3.15 0.18
N ALA A 195 -22.12 -2.28 -0.26
CA ALA A 195 -22.68 -2.36 -1.60
C ALA A 195 -21.62 -2.18 -2.70
N LEU A 196 -20.63 -1.29 -2.51
CA LEU A 196 -19.49 -1.16 -3.42
C LEU A 196 -18.65 -2.44 -3.46
N LEU A 197 -18.36 -3.01 -2.28
CA LEU A 197 -17.58 -4.24 -2.17
C LEU A 197 -18.28 -5.44 -2.81
N ASP A 198 -19.61 -5.56 -2.66
CA ASP A 198 -20.40 -6.64 -3.29
C ASP A 198 -20.30 -6.60 -4.82
N VAL A 199 -20.33 -5.39 -5.41
CA VAL A 199 -20.13 -5.22 -6.85
C VAL A 199 -18.76 -5.72 -7.26
N GLU A 200 -17.71 -5.37 -6.51
CA GLU A 200 -16.35 -5.80 -6.82
C GLU A 200 -16.16 -7.32 -6.64
N MET A 201 -16.69 -7.88 -5.56
CA MET A 201 -16.67 -9.32 -5.32
C MET A 201 -17.39 -10.10 -6.43
N SER A 202 -18.42 -9.53 -7.08
CA SER A 202 -19.12 -10.21 -8.17
C SER A 202 -18.27 -10.41 -9.43
N LYS A 203 -17.19 -9.62 -9.61
CA LYS A 203 -16.26 -9.71 -10.74
C LYS A 203 -15.19 -10.79 -10.56
N ARG A 204 -15.05 -11.33 -9.35
CA ARG A 204 -13.93 -12.20 -8.98
C ARG A 204 -13.99 -13.54 -9.72
N ILE A 205 -12.81 -14.03 -10.08
CA ILE A 205 -12.62 -15.42 -10.52
C ILE A 205 -12.21 -16.22 -9.27
N PRO A 206 -13.00 -17.20 -8.81
CA PRO A 206 -12.70 -17.92 -7.58
C PRO A 206 -11.43 -18.76 -7.73
N ARG A 207 -10.65 -18.88 -6.66
CA ARG A 207 -9.50 -19.79 -6.63
C ARG A 207 -9.94 -21.24 -6.88
N VAL A 208 -9.15 -21.94 -7.69
CA VAL A 208 -9.28 -23.39 -7.87
C VAL A 208 -8.58 -24.09 -6.72
N LEU A 209 -9.32 -24.83 -5.90
CA LEU A 209 -8.81 -25.61 -4.78
C LEU A 209 -9.10 -27.11 -4.95
N PRO A 210 -8.22 -28.01 -4.46
CA PRO A 210 -6.94 -27.74 -3.78
C PRO A 210 -5.83 -27.33 -4.76
N VAL A 211 -4.79 -26.69 -4.24
CA VAL A 211 -3.55 -26.45 -5.02
C VAL A 211 -2.91 -27.81 -5.32
N VAL A 212 -2.75 -28.13 -6.60
CA VAL A 212 -2.09 -29.36 -7.06
C VAL A 212 -0.63 -29.06 -7.35
N ILE A 213 0.28 -29.72 -6.63
CA ILE A 213 1.72 -29.67 -6.90
C ILE A 213 2.03 -30.79 -7.89
N ASP A 214 2.53 -30.45 -9.07
CA ASP A 214 3.02 -31.43 -10.04
C ASP A 214 4.35 -32.02 -9.55
N PRO A 215 4.45 -33.34 -9.25
CA PRO A 215 5.69 -33.96 -8.82
C PRO A 215 6.85 -33.81 -9.81
N LEU A 216 6.55 -33.58 -11.10
CA LEU A 216 7.55 -33.32 -12.13
C LEU A 216 8.22 -31.94 -11.98
N SER A 217 7.62 -31.02 -11.23
CA SER A 217 8.23 -29.73 -10.87
C SER A 217 9.42 -29.83 -9.94
N ALA A 218 9.66 -31.02 -9.34
CA ALA A 218 10.69 -31.18 -8.33
C ALA A 218 12.09 -30.85 -8.89
N PRO A 219 12.84 -29.91 -8.27
CA PRO A 219 14.16 -29.50 -8.76
C PRO A 219 15.15 -30.66 -8.95
N ARG A 220 15.01 -31.75 -8.18
CA ARG A 220 15.82 -32.98 -8.34
C ARG A 220 15.71 -33.61 -9.73
N LEU A 221 14.65 -33.31 -10.48
CA LEU A 221 14.43 -33.76 -11.86
C LEU A 221 15.02 -32.76 -12.89
N HIS A 222 15.44 -31.57 -12.43
CA HIS A 222 15.92 -30.43 -13.23
C HIS A 222 17.27 -29.94 -12.71
N ASN A 223 18.24 -30.86 -12.55
CA ASN A 223 19.61 -30.55 -12.09
C ASN A 223 19.68 -29.74 -10.77
N TYR A 224 18.76 -29.99 -9.85
CA TYR A 224 18.63 -29.26 -8.58
C TYR A 224 18.37 -27.76 -8.74
N THR A 225 17.80 -27.35 -9.88
CA THR A 225 17.36 -25.99 -10.18
C THR A 225 15.85 -25.95 -10.42
N TRP A 226 15.23 -24.80 -10.18
CA TRP A 226 13.85 -24.56 -10.62
C TRP A 226 13.87 -24.22 -12.11
N ASP A 227 13.20 -25.02 -12.91
CA ASP A 227 13.11 -24.85 -14.37
C ASP A 227 11.65 -25.07 -14.82
N THR A 228 11.36 -24.88 -16.10
CA THR A 228 10.08 -25.27 -16.72
C THR A 228 10.01 -26.78 -16.92
N TRP A 229 8.87 -27.41 -16.60
CA TRP A 229 8.68 -28.87 -16.68
C TRP A 229 7.46 -29.30 -17.49
N ILE A 230 6.67 -28.34 -17.97
CA ILE A 230 5.46 -28.58 -18.79
C ILE A 230 5.84 -28.27 -20.24
N ASN A 231 5.86 -29.30 -21.09
CA ASN A 231 6.06 -29.18 -22.55
C ASN A 231 4.71 -29.13 -23.27
#